data_AF-A0A3B9D353-F1
#
_entry.id   AF-A0A3B9D353-F1
#
_cell.length_a   1.000
_cell.length_b   1.000
_cell.length_c   1.000
_cell.angle_alpha   90.00
_cell.angle_beta   90.00
_cell.angle_gamma   90.00
#
_symmetry.space_group_name_H-M   'P 1'
#
loop_
_entity.id
_entity.type
_entity.pdbx_description
1 polymer ?
#
loop_
_entity_poly.entity_id
_entity_poly.type
_entity_poly.pdbx_seq_one_letter_code
_entity_poly.pdbx_strand_id
1 'polypeptide(L)'
;MKSPHFLAFFFLPALLVTSGCQQYGEVSPRTYEISKALYAACNRKSEEHLQQVSELINESADEGEIKADEKQWLQDIVSKAEAGNWQEAMLHARKIMEEQQD
;
A
#
# COMPACT_ATOMS: atom_id res chain seq x y z
N MET A 1 -21.38 57.25 -3.70
CA MET A 1 -20.93 56.13 -4.57
C MET A 1 -19.56 55.67 -4.08
N LYS A 2 -19.48 54.44 -3.57
CA LYS A 2 -18.35 53.50 -3.34
C LYS A 2 -16.96 54.01 -2.88
N SER A 3 -16.76 53.88 -1.56
CA SER A 3 -15.74 53.14 -0.77
C SER A 3 -14.27 53.00 -1.21
N PRO A 4 -13.33 52.88 -0.22
CA PRO A 4 -11.90 53.10 -0.36
C PRO A 4 -11.03 51.82 -0.35
N HIS A 5 -9.72 52.03 -0.54
CA HIS A 5 -8.58 51.27 0.00
C HIS A 5 -8.49 49.78 -0.35
N PHE A 6 -7.63 49.43 -1.31
CA PHE A 6 -7.18 48.06 -1.49
C PHE A 6 -5.84 47.84 -0.76
N LEU A 7 -5.96 46.99 0.25
CA LEU A 7 -4.96 46.51 1.17
C LEU A 7 -3.80 45.80 0.48
N ALA A 8 -2.61 45.99 1.02
CA ALA A 8 -1.41 45.22 0.74
C ALA A 8 -1.66 43.72 1.02
N PHE A 9 -1.50 42.89 -0.01
CA PHE A 9 -1.50 41.45 0.14
C PHE A 9 -0.07 40.96 0.37
N PHE A 10 0.24 40.63 1.63
CA PHE A 10 1.43 39.86 2.01
C PHE A 10 1.32 38.46 1.38
N PHE A 11 2.19 38.16 0.42
CA PHE A 11 2.40 36.80 -0.07
C PHE A 11 3.29 36.05 0.94
N LEU A 12 2.68 35.23 1.80
CA LEU A 12 3.38 34.27 2.65
C LEU A 12 3.21 32.88 2.01
N PRO A 13 4.23 32.31 1.33
CA PRO A 13 4.13 30.93 0.90
C PRO A 13 4.27 30.02 2.13
N ALA A 14 3.16 29.35 2.47
CA ALA A 14 3.12 28.31 3.48
C ALA A 14 4.04 27.15 3.05
N LEU A 15 5.03 26.82 3.89
CA LEU A 15 5.80 25.58 3.78
C LEU A 15 4.85 24.39 3.92
N LEU A 16 4.61 23.67 2.83
CA LEU A 16 4.04 22.33 2.89
C LEU A 16 5.17 21.37 3.31
N VAL A 17 5.21 21.07 4.60
CA VAL A 17 5.99 19.96 5.15
C VAL A 17 5.29 18.67 4.72
N THR A 18 5.74 18.05 3.64
CA THR A 18 5.33 16.67 3.32
C THR A 18 6.20 15.73 4.16
N SER A 19 5.80 15.49 5.41
CA SER A 19 6.34 14.38 6.18
C SER A 19 6.07 13.10 5.40
N GLY A 20 7.12 12.33 5.09
CA GLY A 20 6.98 11.01 4.49
C GLY A 20 6.23 10.09 5.44
N CYS A 21 4.91 10.02 5.29
CA CYS A 21 4.09 9.04 6.00
C CYS A 21 4.35 7.68 5.38
N GLN A 22 4.93 6.77 6.17
CA GLN A 22 4.99 5.35 5.84
C GLN A 22 3.55 4.84 5.68
N GLN A 23 3.25 4.19 4.55
CA GLN A 23 1.91 3.69 4.26
C GLN A 23 1.60 2.40 5.02
N TYR A 24 2.63 1.57 5.19
CA TYR A 24 2.60 0.29 5.88
C TYR A 24 3.54 0.36 7.08
N GLY A 25 3.11 -0.20 8.21
CA GLY A 25 3.99 -0.29 9.38
C GLY A 25 5.13 -1.29 9.17
N GLU A 26 5.89 -1.53 10.24
CA GLU A 26 6.81 -2.68 10.30
C GLU A 26 6.01 -3.97 10.09
N VAL A 27 6.43 -4.77 9.11
CA VAL A 27 5.80 -6.06 8.80
C VAL A 27 6.64 -7.24 9.26
N SER A 28 5.98 -8.38 9.47
CA SER A 28 6.63 -9.64 9.75
C SER A 28 7.44 -10.12 8.55
N PRO A 29 8.47 -10.97 8.77
CA PRO A 29 9.19 -11.62 7.68
C PRO A 29 8.26 -12.39 6.74
N ARG A 30 7.19 -12.99 7.29
CA ARG A 30 6.23 -13.74 6.50
C ARG A 30 5.43 -12.82 5.56
N THR A 31 4.98 -11.66 6.03
CA THR A 31 4.32 -10.64 5.20
C THR A 31 5.23 -10.16 4.07
N TYR A 32 6.53 -10.00 4.32
CA TYR A 32 7.50 -9.64 3.27
C TYR A 32 7.61 -10.72 2.19
N GLU A 33 7.70 -12.00 2.57
CA GLU A 33 7.71 -13.13 1.63
C GLU A 33 6.43 -13.23 0.82
N ILE A 34 5.27 -13.09 1.46
CA ILE A 34 3.97 -13.07 0.78
C ILE A 34 3.88 -11.87 -0.18
N SER A 35 4.42 -10.70 0.19
CA SER A 35 4.45 -9.52 -0.67
C SER A 35 5.28 -9.74 -1.94
N LYS A 36 6.39 -10.49 -1.88
CA LYS A 36 7.13 -10.94 -3.07
C LYS A 36 6.28 -11.84 -3.97
N ALA A 37 5.55 -12.78 -3.36
CA ALA A 37 4.67 -13.69 -4.10
C ALA A 37 3.51 -12.94 -4.79
N LEU A 38 2.88 -11.99 -4.08
CA LEU A 38 1.86 -11.09 -4.64
C LEU A 38 2.42 -10.24 -5.77
N TYR A 39 3.59 -9.62 -5.58
CA TYR A 39 4.25 -8.86 -6.63
C TYR A 39 4.43 -9.70 -7.89
N ALA A 40 4.96 -10.92 -7.75
CA ALA A 40 5.18 -11.82 -8.87
C ALA A 40 3.86 -12.24 -9.54
N ALA A 41 2.81 -12.54 -8.76
CA ALA A 41 1.48 -12.89 -9.26
C ALA A 41 0.82 -11.74 -10.03
N CYS A 42 0.86 -10.53 -9.48
CA CYS A 42 0.28 -9.34 -10.09
C CYS A 42 1.05 -8.92 -11.35
N ASN A 43 2.38 -8.97 -11.32
CA ASN A 43 3.23 -8.61 -12.46
C ASN A 43 2.97 -9.50 -13.69
N ARG A 44 2.73 -10.80 -13.47
CA ARG A 44 2.38 -11.74 -14.55
C ARG A 44 0.87 -11.87 -14.81
N LYS A 45 0.04 -11.14 -14.06
CA LYS A 45 -1.44 -11.23 -14.09
C LYS A 45 -1.96 -12.67 -14.02
N SER A 46 -1.39 -13.48 -13.13
CA SER A 46 -1.76 -14.90 -13.01
C SER A 46 -2.79 -15.08 -11.90
N GLU A 47 -4.03 -15.36 -12.30
CA GLU A 47 -5.14 -15.67 -11.41
C GLU A 47 -4.87 -16.92 -10.55
N GLU A 48 -4.35 -18.00 -11.16
CA GLU A 48 -3.98 -19.23 -10.45
C GLU A 48 -3.07 -18.96 -9.26
N HIS A 49 -1.97 -18.24 -9.49
CA HIS A 49 -1.06 -17.95 -8.39
C HIS A 49 -1.61 -16.89 -7.43
N LEU A 50 -2.46 -15.97 -7.90
CA LEU A 50 -3.12 -15.02 -7.01
C LEU A 50 -3.99 -15.78 -6.00
N GLN A 51 -4.72 -16.80 -6.45
CA GLN A 51 -5.53 -17.66 -5.59
C GLN A 51 -4.66 -18.42 -4.57
N GLN A 52 -3.56 -19.03 -5.01
CA GLN A 52 -2.62 -19.72 -4.09
C GLN A 52 -2.06 -18.78 -3.02
N VAL A 53 -1.74 -17.53 -3.40
CA VAL A 53 -1.23 -16.54 -2.44
C VAL A 53 -2.34 -16.06 -1.50
N SER A 54 -3.59 -15.97 -1.97
CA SER A 54 -4.76 -15.66 -1.12
C SER A 54 -4.98 -16.75 -0.04
N GLU A 55 -4.84 -18.02 -0.43
CA GLU A 55 -4.90 -19.14 0.51
C GLU A 55 -3.76 -19.06 1.53
N LEU A 56 -2.52 -18.81 1.06
CA LEU A 56 -1.34 -18.64 1.91
C LEU A 56 -1.49 -17.50 2.94
N ILE A 57 -2.14 -16.39 2.57
CA ILE A 57 -2.44 -15.27 3.48
C ILE A 57 -3.35 -15.74 4.63
N ASN A 58 -4.38 -16.52 4.32
CA ASN A 58 -5.31 -17.01 5.33
C ASN A 58 -4.64 -18.02 6.26
N GLU A 59 -3.89 -18.98 5.71
CA GLU A 59 -3.14 -19.98 6.49
C GLU A 59 -2.14 -19.31 7.43
N SER A 60 -1.30 -18.38 6.94
CA SER A 60 -0.33 -17.68 7.78
C SER A 60 -0.97 -16.80 8.85
N ALA A 61 -2.17 -16.27 8.61
CA ALA A 61 -2.91 -15.54 9.63
C ALA A 61 -3.47 -16.47 10.72
N ASP A 62 -4.02 -17.63 10.32
CA ASP A 62 -4.57 -18.63 11.23
C ASP A 62 -3.48 -19.27 12.09
N GLU A 63 -2.26 -19.40 11.55
CA GLU A 63 -1.06 -19.86 12.26
C GLU A 63 -0.40 -18.75 13.13
N GLY A 64 -0.85 -17.49 13.00
CA GLY A 64 -0.31 -16.36 13.75
C GLY A 64 1.05 -15.85 13.25
N GLU A 65 1.45 -16.20 12.03
CA GLU A 65 2.69 -15.73 11.40
C GLU A 65 2.60 -14.27 10.89
N ILE A 66 1.38 -13.78 10.68
CA ILE A 66 1.07 -12.40 10.30
C ILE A 66 -0.03 -11.82 11.19
N LYS A 67 0.02 -10.52 11.47
CA LYS A 67 -0.97 -9.80 12.28
C LYS A 67 -2.21 -9.46 11.44
N ALA A 68 -3.28 -9.06 12.13
CA ALA A 68 -4.55 -8.68 11.50
C ALA A 68 -4.41 -7.54 10.48
N ASP A 69 -3.65 -6.49 10.82
CA ASP A 69 -3.44 -5.35 9.92
C ASP A 69 -2.66 -5.77 8.66
N GLU A 70 -1.67 -6.64 8.82
CA GLU A 70 -0.87 -7.17 7.71
C GLU A 70 -1.73 -8.04 6.78
N LYS A 71 -2.55 -8.92 7.36
CA LYS A 71 -3.55 -9.70 6.61
C LYS A 71 -4.45 -8.77 5.79
N GLN A 72 -4.97 -7.71 6.41
CA GLN A 72 -5.84 -6.75 5.73
C GLN A 72 -5.12 -6.09 4.54
N TRP A 73 -3.89 -5.62 4.72
CA TRP A 73 -3.12 -5.01 3.64
C TRP A 73 -2.86 -5.97 2.47
N LEU A 74 -2.53 -7.23 2.77
CA LEU A 74 -2.30 -8.26 1.75
C LEU A 74 -3.61 -8.63 1.02
N GLN A 75 -4.73 -8.72 1.74
CA GLN A 75 -6.04 -8.98 1.15
C GLN A 75 -6.53 -7.82 0.27
N ASP A 76 -6.26 -6.57 0.65
CA ASP A 76 -6.58 -5.40 -0.18
C ASP A 76 -5.84 -5.46 -1.53
N ILE A 77 -4.61 -5.96 -1.55
CA ILE A 77 -3.83 -6.17 -2.77
C ILE A 77 -4.47 -7.27 -3.63
N VAL A 78 -4.89 -8.39 -3.02
CA VAL A 78 -5.61 -9.46 -3.72
C VAL A 78 -6.89 -8.93 -4.35
N SER A 79 -7.72 -8.21 -3.60
CA SER A 79 -8.98 -7.65 -4.11
C SER A 79 -8.76 -6.66 -5.26
N LYS A 80 -7.69 -5.84 -5.22
CA LYS A 80 -7.33 -4.97 -6.35
C LYS A 80 -6.98 -5.78 -7.59
N ALA A 81 -6.20 -6.84 -7.44
CA ALA A 81 -5.81 -7.72 -8.53
C ALA A 81 -7.03 -8.45 -9.13
N GLU A 82 -7.92 -8.99 -8.30
CA GLU A 82 -9.19 -9.62 -8.71
C GLU A 82 -10.13 -8.65 -9.43
N ALA A 83 -10.12 -7.37 -9.06
CA ALA A 83 -10.85 -6.31 -9.77
C ALA A 83 -10.22 -5.91 -11.13
N GLY A 84 -9.13 -6.56 -11.54
CA GLY A 84 -8.41 -6.25 -12.77
C GLY A 84 -7.38 -5.12 -12.63
N ASN A 85 -7.23 -4.53 -11.43
CA ASN A 85 -6.27 -3.46 -11.14
C ASN A 85 -4.87 -4.02 -10.84
N TRP A 86 -4.39 -4.92 -11.71
CA TRP A 86 -3.14 -5.67 -11.54
C TRP A 86 -1.91 -4.79 -11.29
N GLN A 87 -1.81 -3.67 -12.00
CA GLN A 87 -0.67 -2.76 -11.85
C GLN A 87 -0.70 -2.06 -10.49
N GLU A 88 -1.87 -1.62 -10.04
CA GLU A 88 -2.04 -1.00 -8.72
C GLU A 88 -1.68 -2.01 -7.62
N ALA A 89 -2.23 -3.22 -7.69
CA ALA A 89 -1.92 -4.31 -6.77
C ALA A 89 -0.41 -4.60 -6.69
N MET A 90 0.26 -4.69 -7.84
CA MET A 90 1.71 -4.88 -7.92
C MET A 90 2.48 -3.75 -7.23
N LEU A 91 2.07 -2.48 -7.43
CA LEU A 91 2.71 -1.33 -6.80
C LEU A 91 2.53 -1.34 -5.29
N HIS A 92 1.37 -1.72 -4.78
CA HIS A 92 1.14 -1.87 -3.34
C HIS A 92 2.00 -2.98 -2.73
N ALA A 93 2.07 -4.15 -3.37
CA ALA A 93 2.94 -5.24 -2.93
C ALA A 93 4.43 -4.81 -2.90
N ARG A 94 4.86 -4.06 -3.93
CA ARG A 94 6.19 -3.46 -3.98
C ARG A 94 6.42 -2.45 -2.85
N LYS A 95 5.43 -1.59 -2.59
CA LYS A 95 5.52 -0.54 -1.59
C LYS A 95 5.67 -1.10 -0.17
N ILE A 96 4.98 -2.20 0.16
CA ILE A 96 5.20 -2.92 1.43
C ILE A 96 6.68 -3.27 1.57
N MET A 97 7.28 -3.88 0.56
CA MET A 97 8.69 -4.31 0.59
C MET A 97 9.67 -3.14 0.66
N GLU A 98 9.42 -2.06 -0.11
CA GLU A 98 10.27 -0.87 -0.13
C GLU A 98 10.31 -0.15 1.23
N GLU A 99 9.20 -0.15 1.97
CA GLU A 99 9.12 0.49 3.29
C GLU A 99 9.80 -0.31 4.42
N GLN A 100 10.34 -1.50 4.13
CA GLN A 100 11.13 -2.29 5.08
C GLN A 100 12.64 -2.22 4.81
N GLN A 101 13.06 -1.53 3.75
CA GLN A 101 14.47 -1.34 3.41
C GLN A 101 14.93 -0.02 4.03
N ASP A 102 15.60 -0.12 5.19
CA ASP A 102 16.34 1.01 5.81
C ASP A 102 17.59 1.38 5.00
#